data_AF-A0A1A2WAS9-F1
#
_entry.id   AF-A0A1A2WAS9-F1
#
_cell.length_a   1.000
_cell.length_b   1.000
_cell.length_c   1.000
_cell.angle_alpha   90.00
_cell.angle_beta   90.00
_cell.angle_gamma   90.00
#
_symmetry.space_group_name_H-M   'P 1'
#
loop_
_entity.id
_entity.type
_entity.pdbx_description
1 polymer ?
#
loop_
_entity_poly.entity_id
_entity_poly.type
_entity_poly.pdbx_seq_one_letter_code
_entity_poly.pdbx_strand_id
1 'polypeptide(L)'
;MRWFIRRLTAALAVAFAAAAVMAIAPPGISSADCDPNMSFNPATLECTPPPALSDWYTPPPPYAPPFAAQDVPPPPPPRPWWSPNEPMWNAGFHQWGTYFTGVWVPY
;
A
#
# COMPACT_ATOMS: atom_id res chain seq x y z
N MET A 1 -50.73 1.89 41.04
CA MET A 1 -49.39 2.51 41.14
C MET A 1 -48.24 1.54 40.79
N ARG A 2 -48.18 0.30 41.32
CA ARG A 2 -47.07 -0.65 41.03
C ARG A 2 -46.82 -0.93 39.54
N TRP A 3 -47.87 -1.02 38.72
CA TRP A 3 -47.75 -1.24 37.28
C TRP A 3 -47.13 -0.04 36.54
N PHE A 4 -47.54 1.17 36.91
CA PHE A 4 -47.00 2.42 36.37
C PHE A 4 -45.51 2.57 36.73
N ILE A 5 -45.17 2.33 38.00
CA ILE A 5 -43.78 2.36 38.47
C ILE A 5 -42.93 1.35 37.69
N ARG A 6 -43.42 0.11 37.51
CA ARG A 6 -42.72 -0.92 36.72
C ARG A 6 -42.44 -0.50 35.28
N ARG A 7 -43.43 0.11 34.61
CA ARG A 7 -43.25 0.59 33.23
C ARG A 7 -42.29 1.76 33.15
N LEU A 8 -42.38 2.69 34.09
CA LEU A 8 -41.48 3.84 34.16
C LEU A 8 -40.03 3.39 34.39
N THR A 9 -39.80 2.44 35.30
CA THR A 9 -38.47 1.87 35.54
C THR A 9 -37.94 1.13 34.31
N ALA A 10 -38.79 0.39 33.59
CA ALA A 10 -38.39 -0.29 32.37
C ALA A 10 -38.01 0.72 31.27
N ALA A 11 -38.79 1.78 31.10
CA ALA A 11 -38.50 2.84 30.13
C ALA A 11 -37.18 3.56 30.46
N LEU A 12 -36.94 3.88 31.73
CA LEU A 12 -35.69 4.48 32.17
C LEU A 12 -34.50 3.54 31.93
N ALA A 13 -34.63 2.25 32.28
CA ALA A 13 -33.56 1.28 32.05
C ALA A 13 -33.19 1.15 30.57
N VAL A 14 -34.18 1.13 29.67
CA VAL A 14 -33.94 1.11 28.22
C VAL A 14 -33.26 2.39 27.75
N ALA A 15 -33.71 3.56 28.22
CA ALA A 15 -33.10 4.83 27.85
C ALA A 15 -31.64 4.94 28.29
N PHE A 16 -31.34 4.53 29.53
CA PHE A 16 -29.97 4.52 30.05
C PHE A 16 -29.09 3.50 29.33
N ALA A 17 -29.62 2.31 29.01
CA ALA A 17 -28.89 1.33 28.23
C ALA A 17 -28.55 1.84 26.83
N ALA A 18 -29.50 2.48 26.15
CA ALA A 18 -29.27 3.09 24.84
C ALA A 18 -28.23 4.22 24.91
N ALA A 19 -28.33 5.10 25.91
CA ALA A 19 -27.36 6.18 26.12
C ALA A 19 -25.94 5.64 26.39
N ALA A 20 -25.83 4.57 27.19
CA ALA A 20 -24.56 3.90 27.44
C ALA A 20 -23.97 3.31 26.15
N VAL A 21 -24.78 2.61 25.34
CA VAL A 21 -24.32 2.06 24.06
C VAL A 21 -23.79 3.15 23.13
N MET A 22 -24.50 4.27 23.01
CA MET A 22 -24.07 5.39 22.16
C MET A 22 -22.79 6.09 22.67
N ALA A 23 -22.53 6.05 23.98
CA ALA A 23 -21.34 6.66 24.57
C ALA A 23 -20.08 5.80 24.45
N ILE A 24 -20.24 4.47 24.35
CA ILE A 24 -19.12 3.52 24.35
C ILE A 24 -18.85 2.97 22.94
N ALA A 25 -19.88 2.91 22.08
CA ALA A 25 -19.70 2.48 20.71
C ALA A 25 -18.80 3.49 19.99
N PRO A 26 -17.67 3.06 19.40
CA PRO A 26 -16.91 3.94 18.52
C PRO A 26 -17.85 4.42 17.40
N PRO A 27 -17.71 5.67 16.91
CA PRO A 27 -18.45 6.10 15.75
C PRO A 27 -18.26 5.05 14.66
N GLY A 28 -19.35 4.59 14.06
CA GLY A 28 -19.32 3.62 12.97
C GLY A 28 -18.76 4.28 11.73
N ILE A 29 -17.46 4.55 11.73
CA ILE A 29 -16.72 5.03 10.57
C ILE A 29 -16.70 3.84 9.61
N SER A 30 -17.35 4.01 8.47
CA SER A 30 -17.28 3.03 7.40
C SER A 30 -16.04 3.30 6.56
N SER A 31 -15.66 2.37 5.70
CA SER A 31 -14.63 2.61 4.68
C SER A 31 -14.95 3.83 3.79
N ALA A 32 -16.23 4.22 3.70
CA ALA A 32 -16.69 5.38 2.95
C ALA A 32 -16.40 6.73 3.64
N ASP A 33 -16.14 6.73 4.94
CA ASP A 33 -15.92 7.94 5.75
C ASP A 33 -14.43 8.27 5.93
N CYS A 34 -13.53 7.40 5.46
CA CYS A 34 -12.10 7.67 5.52
C CYS A 34 -11.69 8.75 4.52
N ASP A 35 -10.78 9.62 4.96
CA ASP A 35 -10.08 10.56 4.08
C ASP A 35 -9.34 9.79 2.96
N PRO A 36 -9.21 10.33 1.73
CA PRO A 36 -8.52 9.68 0.62
C PRO A 36 -7.10 9.17 0.93
N ASN A 37 -6.40 9.77 1.91
CA ASN A 37 -5.06 9.33 2.31
C ASN A 37 -5.05 8.42 3.55
N MET A 38 -6.18 7.81 3.89
CA MET A 38 -6.35 6.92 5.03
C MET A 38 -6.90 5.57 4.56
N SER A 39 -6.60 4.53 5.32
CA SER A 39 -7.10 3.18 5.10
C SER A 39 -7.94 2.73 6.29
N PHE A 40 -9.10 2.14 6.00
CA PHE A 40 -10.01 1.62 7.02
C PHE A 40 -9.51 0.26 7.53
N ASN A 41 -9.32 0.14 8.83
CA ASN A 41 -9.03 -1.14 9.47
C ASN A 41 -10.34 -1.76 10.01
N PRO A 42 -10.87 -2.82 9.38
CA PRO A 42 -12.13 -3.44 9.81
C PRO A 42 -12.03 -4.15 11.16
N ALA A 43 -10.82 -4.43 11.65
CA ALA A 43 -10.61 -5.06 12.96
C ALA A 43 -10.70 -4.05 14.12
N THR A 44 -10.28 -2.80 13.89
CA THR A 44 -10.30 -1.75 14.92
C THR A 44 -11.39 -0.70 14.69
N LEU A 45 -12.02 -0.70 13.51
CA LEU A 45 -12.99 0.31 13.05
C LEU A 45 -12.40 1.73 12.97
N GLU A 46 -11.09 1.82 12.70
CA GLU A 46 -10.37 3.08 12.63
C GLU A 46 -9.85 3.35 11.21
N CYS A 47 -9.87 4.63 10.80
CA CYS A 47 -9.13 5.10 9.63
C CYS A 47 -7.72 5.48 10.08
N THR A 48 -6.70 4.86 9.49
CA THR A 48 -5.29 5.14 9.80
C THR A 48 -4.51 5.47 8.54
N PRO A 49 -3.48 6.32 8.61
CA PRO A 49 -2.61 6.56 7.48
C PRO A 49 -1.97 5.23 7.05
N PRO A 50 -1.74 5.01 5.75
CA PRO A 50 -0.92 3.91 5.29
C PRO A 50 0.42 3.91 6.04
N PRO A 51 0.93 2.73 6.45
CA PRO A 51 2.23 2.66 7.09
C PRO A 51 3.29 3.26 6.15
N ALA A 52 4.26 3.95 6.73
CA ALA A 52 5.42 4.39 5.98
C ALA A 52 6.11 3.17 5.35
N LEU A 53 6.65 3.36 4.14
CA LEU A 53 7.52 2.36 3.53
C LEU A 53 8.71 2.10 4.45
N SER A 54 9.13 0.85 4.52
CA SER A 54 10.28 0.47 5.32
C SER A 54 11.56 1.14 4.82
N ASP A 55 12.50 1.31 5.73
CA ASP A 55 13.85 1.83 5.49
C ASP A 55 14.65 1.01 4.46
N TRP A 56 14.43 -0.31 4.40
CA TRP A 56 15.04 -1.18 3.40
C TRP A 56 14.38 -1.08 2.01
N TYR A 57 13.18 -0.49 1.90
CA TYR A 57 12.51 -0.37 0.61
C TYR A 57 13.11 0.80 -0.18
N THR A 58 13.81 0.46 -1.26
CA THR A 58 14.23 1.44 -2.26
C THR A 58 13.17 1.51 -3.36
N PRO A 59 12.56 2.69 -3.61
CA PRO A 59 11.60 2.84 -4.69
C PRO A 59 12.26 2.59 -6.05
N PRO A 60 11.53 2.05 -7.03
CA PRO A 60 12.06 1.86 -8.38
C PRO A 60 12.46 3.21 -9.00
N PRO A 61 13.43 3.22 -9.93
CA PRO A 61 13.86 4.44 -10.58
C PRO A 61 12.70 5.05 -11.41
N PRO A 62 12.70 6.38 -11.64
CA PRO A 62 11.54 7.08 -12.23
C PRO A 62 11.12 6.61 -13.62
N TYR A 63 12.02 5.97 -14.38
CA TYR A 63 11.74 5.43 -15.71
C TYR A 63 11.06 4.05 -15.65
N ALA A 64 11.04 3.40 -14.49
CA ALA A 64 10.50 2.07 -14.29
C ALA A 64 9.08 2.15 -13.70
N PRO A 65 8.20 1.19 -14.03
CA PRO A 65 6.88 1.13 -13.40
C PRO A 65 7.01 0.86 -11.88
N PRO A 66 6.02 1.26 -11.07
CA PRO A 66 6.09 1.17 -9.60
C PRO A 66 6.17 -0.26 -9.06
N PHE A 67 5.80 -1.26 -9.87
CA PHE A 67 5.87 -2.68 -9.54
C PHE A 67 7.13 -3.37 -10.09
N ALA A 68 8.07 -2.61 -10.66
CA ALA A 68 9.28 -3.18 -11.22
C ALA A 68 10.19 -3.76 -10.12
N ALA A 69 11.00 -4.75 -10.49
CA ALA A 69 12.00 -5.30 -9.58
C ALA A 69 13.01 -4.22 -9.15
N GLN A 70 13.78 -4.50 -8.09
CA GLN A 70 14.81 -3.55 -7.64
C GLN A 70 15.96 -3.42 -8.66
N ASP A 71 16.32 -4.52 -9.33
CA ASP A 71 17.42 -4.57 -10.30
C ASP A 71 16.95 -4.32 -11.73
N VAL A 72 16.12 -3.30 -11.93
CA VAL A 72 15.70 -2.92 -13.29
C VAL A 72 16.89 -2.28 -14.01
N PRO A 73 17.27 -2.78 -15.19
CA PRO A 73 18.38 -2.20 -15.93
C PRO A 73 18.11 -0.73 -16.26
N PRO A 74 19.16 0.13 -16.25
CA PRO A 74 19.05 1.48 -16.78
C PRO A 74 18.68 1.43 -18.26
N PRO A 75 18.09 2.47 -18.86
CA PRO A 75 17.73 2.45 -20.28
C PRO A 75 18.90 2.01 -21.20
N PRO A 76 18.62 1.21 -22.25
CA PRO A 76 19.68 0.72 -23.14
C PRO A 76 20.37 1.88 -23.88
N PRO A 77 21.70 1.84 -24.03
CA PRO A 77 22.42 2.82 -24.84
C PRO A 77 22.10 2.63 -26.33
N PRO A 78 22.38 3.63 -27.18
CA PRO A 78 22.30 3.46 -28.63
C PRO A 78 23.21 2.32 -29.11
N ARG A 79 22.74 1.51 -30.05
CA ARG A 79 23.55 0.43 -30.64
C ARG A 79 24.78 1.01 -31.34
N PRO A 80 26.00 0.58 -31.00
CA PRO A 80 27.21 1.00 -31.70
C PRO A 80 27.19 0.57 -33.18
N TRP A 81 27.75 1.39 -34.07
CA TRP A 81 27.73 1.15 -35.53
C TRP A 81 28.42 -0.17 -35.93
N TRP A 82 29.44 -0.57 -35.20
CA TRP A 82 30.24 -1.77 -35.46
C TRP A 82 29.56 -3.05 -34.96
N SER A 83 28.59 -2.92 -34.04
CA SER A 83 27.91 -4.08 -33.46
C SER A 83 26.66 -4.44 -34.26
N PRO A 84 26.53 -5.69 -34.75
CA PRO A 84 25.31 -6.15 -35.38
C PRO A 84 24.18 -6.43 -34.38
N ASN A 85 24.48 -6.49 -33.08
CA ASN A 85 23.54 -6.91 -32.03
C ASN A 85 23.00 -5.70 -31.23
N GLU A 86 21.74 -5.78 -30.82
CA GLU A 86 21.18 -4.82 -29.85
C GLU A 86 21.86 -4.94 -28.47
N PRO A 87 21.93 -3.84 -27.71
CA PRO A 87 22.37 -3.88 -26.31
C PRO A 87 21.55 -4.85 -25.49
N MET A 88 22.24 -5.72 -24.76
CA MET A 88 21.65 -6.58 -23.75
C MET A 88 22.21 -6.20 -22.38
N TRP A 89 21.36 -6.32 -21.36
CA TRP A 89 21.77 -6.11 -19.98
C TRP A 89 22.36 -7.40 -19.41
N ASN A 90 23.56 -7.33 -18.85
CA ASN A 90 24.14 -8.43 -18.10
C ASN A 90 23.98 -8.18 -16.60
N ALA A 91 23.17 -9.02 -15.94
CA ALA A 91 22.90 -8.92 -14.50
C ALA A 91 24.13 -9.25 -13.63
N GLY A 92 25.06 -10.09 -14.09
CA GLY A 92 26.27 -10.43 -13.33
C GLY A 92 27.25 -9.26 -13.24
N PHE A 93 27.38 -8.49 -14.32
CA PHE A 93 28.29 -7.34 -14.40
C PHE A 93 27.60 -5.99 -14.21
N HIS A 94 26.26 -5.95 -14.14
CA HIS A 94 25.46 -4.73 -14.10
C HIS A 94 25.84 -3.73 -15.21
N GLN A 95 26.02 -4.23 -16.44
CA GLN A 95 26.45 -3.42 -17.58
C GLN A 95 25.72 -3.80 -18.87
N TRP A 96 25.55 -2.81 -19.74
CA TRP A 96 25.09 -3.01 -21.11
C TRP A 96 26.23 -3.56 -21.98
N GLY A 97 25.89 -4.37 -22.97
CA GLY A 97 26.88 -4.93 -23.89
C GLY A 97 26.27 -5.93 -24.84
N THR A 98 27.09 -6.82 -25.39
CA THR A 98 26.63 -7.96 -26.19
C THR A 98 27.66 -9.09 -26.18
N TYR A 99 27.26 -10.27 -26.66
CA TYR A 99 28.17 -11.39 -26.85
C TYR A 99 28.66 -11.49 -28.30
N PHE A 100 29.98 -11.59 -28.46
CA PHE A 100 30.63 -11.93 -29.72
C PHE A 100 31.37 -13.24 -29.57
N THR A 101 30.95 -14.27 -30.32
CA THR A 101 31.61 -15.59 -30.28
C THR A 101 31.79 -16.15 -28.86
N GLY A 102 30.83 -15.87 -27.96
CA GLY A 102 30.88 -16.29 -26.55
C GLY A 102 31.62 -15.34 -25.60
N VAL A 103 32.19 -14.24 -26.09
CA VAL A 103 32.89 -13.23 -25.30
C VAL A 103 31.97 -12.04 -25.04
N TRP A 104 31.89 -11.61 -23.78
CA TRP A 104 31.18 -10.40 -23.40
C TRP A 104 31.95 -9.14 -23.81
N VAL A 105 31.30 -8.25 -24.55
CA VAL A 105 31.83 -6.93 -24.91
C VAL A 105 30.90 -5.86 -24.34
N PRO A 106 31.36 -5.04 -23.38
CA PRO A 106 30.55 -3.96 -22.83
C PRO A 106 30.33 -2.86 -23.89
N TYR A 107 29.21 -2.16 -23.76
CA TYR A 107 28.89 -0.98 -24.56
C TYR A 107 29.21 0.31 -23.81
#